data_AF-X1UMT2-F1
#
_entry.id   AF-X1UMT2-F1
#
_cell.length_a   1.000
_cell.length_b   1.000
_cell.length_c   1.000
_cell.angle_alpha   90.00
_cell.angle_beta   90.00
_cell.angle_gamma   90.00
#
_symmetry.space_group_name_H-M   'P 1'
#
loop_
_entity.id
_entity.type
_entity.pdbx_description
1 polymer ?
#
loop_
_entity_poly.entity_id
_entity_poly.type
_entity_poly.pdbx_seq_one_letter_code
_entity_poly.pdbx_strand_id
1 'polypeptide(L)'
;SDEIPVRAGFFTDFEDRLVSGALTEDGTQYSSEVTTGAADTDVTVLSKLINPVLEGRILLVEFGLTADFKAVSSGTADLIWKWQARNKDSTWVDLHSAVNETDISTTYKSRTRSGYFTPEANFQDVPFEG
;
A
#
# COMPACT_ATOMS: atom_id res chain seq x y z
N SER A 1 35.11 -23.65 25.64
CA SER A 1 33.67 -23.96 25.64
C SER A 1 33.07 -23.20 24.49
N ASP A 2 32.47 -23.89 23.53
CA ASP A 2 31.78 -23.21 22.44
C ASP A 2 30.42 -22.76 22.97
N GLU A 3 30.28 -21.45 23.16
CA GLU A 3 29.02 -20.83 23.52
C GLU A 3 28.09 -20.94 22.30
N ILE A 4 26.96 -21.63 22.45
CA ILE A 4 25.89 -21.61 21.45
C ILE A 4 25.07 -20.35 21.72
N PRO A 5 25.08 -19.33 20.84
CA PRO A 5 24.27 -18.15 21.06
C PRO A 5 22.79 -18.51 20.97
N VAL A 6 22.06 -18.29 22.06
CA VAL A 6 20.59 -18.33 22.08
C VAL A 6 20.09 -16.91 21.79
N ARG A 7 19.42 -16.72 20.65
CA ARG A 7 18.68 -15.48 20.36
C ARG A 7 17.20 -15.70 20.66
N ALA A 8 16.68 -15.01 21.68
CA ALA A 8 15.26 -14.87 21.90
C ALA A 8 14.78 -13.60 21.16
N GLY A 9 13.93 -13.76 20.15
CA GLY A 9 13.22 -12.65 19.51
C GLY A 9 11.87 -12.42 20.18
N PHE A 10 11.41 -11.16 20.21
CA PHE A 10 10.06 -10.81 20.64
C PHE A 10 9.20 -10.54 19.39
N PHE A 11 7.99 -11.10 19.34
CA PHE A 11 7.02 -10.79 18.30
C PHE A 11 6.28 -9.51 18.70
N THR A 12 6.29 -8.51 17.81
CA THR A 12 5.60 -7.24 18.01
C THR A 12 4.73 -6.96 16.81
N ASP A 13 3.45 -6.72 17.04
CA ASP A 13 2.53 -6.24 16.02
C ASP A 13 2.69 -4.73 15.85
N PHE A 14 2.58 -4.25 14.62
CA PHE A 14 2.63 -2.85 14.29
C PHE A 14 1.56 -2.51 13.27
N GLU A 15 0.83 -1.43 13.51
CA GLU A 15 -0.20 -0.90 12.63
C GLU A 15 0.16 0.53 12.22
N ASP A 16 0.06 0.82 10.93
CA ASP A 16 0.27 2.16 10.39
C ASP A 16 -1.01 2.68 9.72
N ARG A 17 -1.29 3.95 9.96
CA ARG A 17 -2.25 4.70 9.16
C ARG A 17 -1.51 5.36 7.99
N LEU A 18 -1.72 4.85 6.77
CA LEU A 18 -1.04 5.34 5.57
C LEU A 18 -1.30 6.83 5.30
N VAL A 19 -2.52 7.29 5.62
CA VAL A 19 -2.92 8.69 5.47
C VAL A 19 -2.99 9.38 6.83
N SER A 20 -2.65 10.67 6.83
CA SER A 20 -2.74 11.56 7.98
C SER A 20 -3.29 12.91 7.54
N GLY A 21 -3.97 13.62 8.43
CA GLY A 21 -4.48 14.97 8.15
C GLY A 21 -5.80 15.27 8.87
N ALA A 22 -6.40 16.39 8.48
CA ALA A 22 -7.74 16.73 8.94
C ALA A 22 -8.76 15.73 8.38
N LEU A 23 -9.74 15.38 9.20
CA LEU A 23 -10.89 14.59 8.77
C LEU A 23 -11.75 15.46 7.83
N THR A 24 -12.35 14.83 6.81
CA THR A 24 -13.52 15.39 6.13
C THR A 24 -14.69 15.46 7.11
N GLU A 25 -15.76 16.14 6.72
CA GLU A 25 -17.00 16.22 7.52
C GLU A 25 -17.54 14.83 7.89
N ASP A 26 -17.39 13.86 6.97
CA ASP A 26 -17.78 12.46 7.17
C ASP A 26 -16.76 11.62 7.96
N GLY A 27 -15.75 12.25 8.57
CA GLY A 27 -14.75 11.55 9.38
C GLY A 27 -13.76 10.71 8.58
N THR A 28 -13.63 10.94 7.27
CA THR A 28 -12.68 10.22 6.42
C THR A 28 -11.41 11.04 6.22
N GLN A 29 -10.25 10.38 6.08
CA GLN A 29 -8.99 11.02 5.73
C GLN A 29 -8.52 10.48 4.38
N TYR A 30 -8.03 11.37 3.54
CA TYR A 30 -7.48 11.05 2.23
C TYR A 30 -6.06 11.63 2.10
N SER A 31 -5.24 11.01 1.24
CA SER A 31 -4.06 11.68 0.71
C SER A 31 -4.48 12.82 -0.22
N SER A 32 -3.51 13.64 -0.65
CA SER A 32 -3.73 14.56 -1.77
C SER A 32 -4.17 13.80 -3.02
N GLU A 33 -5.08 14.37 -3.79
CA GLU A 33 -5.51 13.81 -5.08
C GLU A 33 -4.36 13.85 -6.09
N VAL A 34 -4.16 12.75 -6.82
CA VAL A 34 -3.18 12.65 -7.89
C VAL A 34 -3.92 12.44 -9.20
N THR A 35 -3.63 13.28 -10.20
CA THR A 35 -4.22 13.18 -11.54
C THR A 35 -3.16 12.71 -12.53
N THR A 36 -3.52 11.71 -13.36
CA THR A 36 -2.74 11.31 -14.53
C THR A 36 -3.48 11.69 -15.81
N GLY A 37 -2.73 12.07 -16.85
CA GLY A 37 -3.27 12.38 -18.17
C GLY A 37 -2.60 11.58 -19.30
N ALA A 38 -1.57 10.79 -18.98
CA ALA A 38 -0.89 9.93 -19.94
C ALA A 38 -1.46 8.52 -19.86
N ALA A 39 -1.89 7.98 -21.01
CA ALA A 39 -2.27 6.58 -21.12
C ALA A 39 -1.04 5.68 -20.86
N ASP A 40 -1.30 4.46 -20.39
CA ASP A 40 -0.30 3.39 -20.21
C ASP A 40 0.92 3.80 -19.37
N THR A 41 0.73 4.73 -18.45
CA THR A 41 1.78 5.21 -17.54
C THR A 41 1.36 4.96 -16.10
N ASP A 42 2.20 4.22 -15.36
CA ASP A 42 2.00 4.03 -13.93
C ASP A 42 2.22 5.36 -13.18
N VAL A 43 1.30 5.67 -12.27
CA VAL A 43 1.40 6.85 -11.40
C VAL A 43 1.22 6.43 -9.96
N THR A 44 2.19 6.77 -9.12
CA THR A 44 2.10 6.56 -7.68
C THR A 44 1.10 7.54 -7.08
N VAL A 45 0.01 7.01 -6.53
CA VAL A 45 -1.01 7.81 -5.82
C VAL A 45 -0.54 8.17 -4.41
N LEU A 46 0.01 7.21 -3.70
CA LEU A 46 0.56 7.35 -2.35
C LEU A 46 1.74 6.39 -2.21
N SER A 47 2.78 6.82 -1.51
CA SER A 47 3.87 5.97 -1.06
C SER A 47 4.39 6.50 0.27
N LYS A 48 4.57 5.63 1.26
CA LYS A 48 5.01 5.98 2.61
C LYS A 48 6.08 5.00 3.09
N LEU A 49 7.17 5.56 3.64
CA LEU A 49 8.12 4.77 4.42
C LEU A 49 7.51 4.41 5.77
N ILE A 50 7.38 3.11 6.01
CA ILE A 50 6.91 2.54 7.27
C ILE A 50 8.13 2.05 8.05
N ASN A 51 8.38 2.74 9.16
CA ASN A 51 9.50 2.46 10.05
C ASN A 51 9.04 2.49 11.52
N PRO A 52 8.67 1.34 12.11
CA PRO A 52 8.30 1.21 13.51
C PRO A 52 9.48 1.38 14.50
N VAL A 53 10.65 1.84 14.02
CA VAL A 53 11.89 1.96 14.82
C VAL A 53 12.36 0.59 15.35
N LEU A 54 12.08 -0.45 14.57
CA LEU A 54 12.50 -1.82 14.79
C LEU A 54 13.08 -2.35 13.48
N GLU A 55 14.17 -3.09 13.58
CA GLU A 55 14.72 -3.86 12.45
C GLU A 55 14.38 -5.33 12.65
N GLY A 56 13.96 -5.99 11.58
CA GLY A 56 13.60 -7.40 11.66
C GLY A 56 12.86 -7.89 10.44
N ARG A 57 12.50 -9.18 10.50
CA ARG A 57 11.71 -9.83 9.46
C ARG A 57 10.23 -9.70 9.74
N ILE A 58 9.50 -9.37 8.70
CA ILE A 58 8.05 -9.46 8.66
C ILE A 58 7.69 -10.94 8.59
N LEU A 59 6.72 -11.37 9.40
CA LEU A 59 6.24 -12.76 9.42
C LEU A 59 4.92 -12.92 8.70
N LEU A 60 4.08 -11.89 8.78
CA LEU A 60 2.77 -11.81 8.15
C LEU A 60 2.44 -10.34 7.95
N VAL A 61 1.73 -10.05 6.87
CA VAL A 61 1.13 -8.74 6.64
C VAL A 61 -0.37 -8.93 6.54
N GLU A 62 -1.11 -8.14 7.31
CA GLU A 62 -2.53 -7.93 7.10
C GLU A 62 -2.71 -6.53 6.51
N PHE A 63 -3.57 -6.39 5.51
CA PHE A 63 -3.85 -5.09 4.91
C PHE A 63 -5.34 -4.90 4.67
N GLY A 64 -5.78 -3.65 4.68
CA GLY A 64 -7.14 -3.20 4.38
C GLY A 64 -7.10 -1.83 3.73
N LEU A 65 -6.72 -1.79 2.45
CA LEU A 65 -6.38 -0.56 1.74
C LEU A 65 -7.53 -0.12 0.84
N THR A 66 -7.89 1.16 0.90
CA THR A 66 -8.97 1.76 0.12
C THR A 66 -8.47 2.95 -0.68
N ALA A 67 -8.84 3.02 -1.96
CA ALA A 67 -8.65 4.18 -2.82
C ALA A 67 -9.97 4.58 -3.49
N ASP A 68 -10.08 5.88 -3.76
CA ASP A 68 -11.19 6.47 -4.49
C ASP A 68 -10.71 6.94 -5.86
N PHE A 69 -11.39 6.49 -6.91
CA PHE A 69 -11.04 6.78 -8.30
C PHE A 69 -12.18 7.49 -9.03
N LYS A 70 -11.84 8.40 -9.93
CA LYS A 70 -12.75 8.99 -10.92
C LYS A 70 -11.96 9.38 -12.15
N ALA A 71 -12.65 9.54 -13.27
CA ALA A 71 -12.13 10.21 -14.43
C ALA A 71 -12.27 11.73 -14.28
N VAL A 72 -11.31 12.48 -14.84
CA VAL A 72 -11.32 13.95 -14.79
C VAL A 72 -12.48 14.52 -15.63
N SER A 73 -12.70 13.99 -16.84
CA SER A 73 -13.63 14.59 -17.80
C SER A 73 -14.45 13.60 -18.63
N SER A 74 -14.03 12.35 -18.79
CA SER A 74 -14.76 11.34 -19.55
C SER A 74 -15.19 10.17 -18.68
N GLY A 75 -16.49 9.89 -18.61
CA GLY A 75 -17.01 8.75 -17.85
C GLY A 75 -16.57 7.39 -18.39
N THR A 76 -16.02 7.34 -19.60
CA THR A 76 -15.57 6.11 -20.27
C THR A 76 -14.07 5.87 -20.16
N ALA A 77 -13.39 6.54 -19.22
CA ALA A 77 -11.98 6.27 -18.99
C ALA A 77 -11.82 4.93 -18.26
N ASP A 78 -10.85 4.14 -18.73
CA ASP A 78 -10.46 2.89 -18.09
C ASP A 78 -9.26 3.14 -17.17
N LEU A 79 -9.11 2.31 -16.14
CA LEU A 79 -8.03 2.39 -15.16
C LEU A 79 -7.54 0.99 -14.81
N ILE A 80 -6.22 0.85 -14.67
CA ILE A 80 -5.59 -0.30 -14.05
C ILE A 80 -4.97 0.14 -12.74
N TRP A 81 -5.19 -0.61 -11.66
CA TRP A 81 -4.64 -0.28 -10.34
C TRP A 81 -4.26 -1.52 -9.53
N LYS A 82 -3.31 -1.33 -8.62
CA LYS A 82 -2.88 -2.33 -7.64
C LYS A 82 -2.22 -1.68 -6.44
N TRP A 83 -2.23 -2.39 -5.31
CA TRP A 83 -1.40 -2.08 -4.16
C TRP A 83 -0.09 -2.83 -4.23
N GLN A 84 1.00 -2.14 -3.93
CA GLN A 84 2.33 -2.71 -3.91
C GLN A 84 3.05 -2.33 -2.61
N ALA A 85 3.98 -3.17 -2.18
CA ALA A 85 4.89 -2.88 -1.08
C ALA A 85 6.31 -3.30 -1.46
N ARG A 86 7.31 -2.80 -0.73
CA ARG A 86 8.69 -3.23 -0.90
C ARG A 86 9.51 -3.00 0.36
N ASN A 87 10.54 -3.81 0.61
CA ASN A 87 11.65 -3.43 1.46
C ASN A 87 12.16 -2.07 0.98
N LYS A 88 12.53 -1.19 1.92
CA LYS A 88 13.00 0.15 1.59
C LYS A 88 14.08 0.08 0.50
N ASP A 89 13.91 0.91 -0.54
CA ASP A 89 14.84 1.03 -1.68
C ASP A 89 14.96 -0.22 -2.58
N SER A 90 14.06 -1.22 -2.46
CA SER A 90 14.08 -2.44 -3.28
C SER A 90 13.09 -2.39 -4.47
N THR A 91 12.70 -3.56 -4.99
CA THR A 91 11.73 -3.67 -6.09
C THR A 91 10.32 -3.86 -5.56
N TRP A 92 9.34 -3.26 -6.20
CA TRP A 92 7.93 -3.40 -5.82
C TRP A 92 7.41 -4.82 -5.98
N VAL A 93 6.63 -5.23 -4.98
CA VAL A 93 5.88 -6.49 -4.90
C VAL A 93 4.40 -6.18 -4.97
N ASP A 94 3.67 -6.89 -5.80
CA ASP A 94 2.21 -6.77 -5.90
C ASP A 94 1.55 -7.46 -4.70
N LEU A 95 0.82 -6.71 -3.88
CA LEU A 95 0.05 -7.29 -2.77
C LEU A 95 -1.18 -8.07 -3.27
N HIS A 96 -1.64 -7.74 -4.47
CA HIS A 96 -2.68 -8.46 -5.20
C HIS A 96 -2.52 -8.23 -6.71
N SER A 97 -3.14 -9.09 -7.53
CA SER A 97 -3.18 -8.92 -8.98
C SER A 97 -3.81 -7.59 -9.38
N ALA A 98 -3.28 -6.96 -10.43
CA ALA A 98 -3.84 -5.73 -10.97
C ALA A 98 -5.34 -5.86 -11.31
N VAL A 99 -6.08 -4.83 -10.97
CA VAL A 99 -7.52 -4.73 -11.21
C VAL A 99 -7.73 -3.82 -12.42
N ASN A 100 -8.51 -4.30 -13.39
CA ASN A 100 -8.95 -3.51 -14.53
C ASN A 100 -10.36 -2.98 -14.23
N GLU A 101 -10.52 -1.67 -14.25
CA GLU A 101 -11.80 -0.98 -14.14
C GLU A 101 -12.11 -0.35 -15.49
N THR A 102 -13.27 -0.69 -16.05
CA THR A 102 -13.78 -0.06 -17.28
C THR A 102 -14.77 1.04 -16.93
N ASP A 103 -14.80 2.12 -17.71
CA ASP A 103 -15.76 3.21 -17.55
C ASP A 103 -15.86 3.72 -16.09
N ILE A 104 -14.76 4.25 -15.55
CA ILE A 104 -14.66 4.60 -14.12
C ILE A 104 -15.61 5.75 -13.71
N SER A 105 -16.30 6.41 -14.65
CA SER A 105 -17.19 7.57 -14.41
C SER A 105 -16.45 8.82 -13.93
N THR A 106 -17.11 9.97 -13.96
CA THR A 106 -16.60 11.24 -13.41
C THR A 106 -16.96 11.43 -11.93
N THR A 107 -17.62 10.45 -11.32
CA THR A 107 -17.93 10.42 -9.87
C THR A 107 -16.98 9.47 -9.16
N TYR A 108 -16.56 9.81 -7.94
CA TYR A 108 -15.69 8.94 -7.14
C TYR A 108 -16.31 7.57 -6.90
N LYS A 109 -15.49 6.55 -7.10
CA LYS A 109 -15.77 5.14 -6.82
C LYS A 109 -14.72 4.62 -5.84
N SER A 110 -15.17 4.22 -4.67
CA SER A 110 -14.31 3.62 -3.65
C SER A 110 -14.01 2.16 -3.96
N ARG A 111 -12.76 1.75 -3.73
CA ARG A 111 -12.25 0.40 -3.97
C ARG A 111 -11.37 -0.05 -2.83
N THR A 112 -11.77 -1.14 -2.18
CA THR A 112 -11.03 -1.75 -1.08
C THR A 112 -10.46 -3.10 -1.48
N ARG A 113 -9.22 -3.35 -1.08
CA ARG A 113 -8.64 -4.70 -1.01
C ARG A 113 -8.13 -4.95 0.40
N SER A 114 -8.47 -6.12 0.92
CA SER A 114 -8.01 -6.57 2.22
C SER A 114 -7.62 -8.04 2.18
N GLY A 115 -6.79 -8.43 3.14
CA GLY A 115 -6.39 -9.81 3.32
C GLY A 115 -5.02 -9.95 3.95
N TYR A 116 -4.50 -11.16 3.84
CA TYR A 116 -3.17 -11.50 4.33
C TYR A 116 -2.21 -11.65 3.16
N PHE A 117 -0.97 -11.21 3.37
CA PHE A 117 0.13 -11.37 2.44
C PHE A 117 1.28 -12.10 3.14
N THR A 118 1.83 -13.11 2.47
CA THR A 118 3.01 -13.84 2.95
C THR A 118 4.26 -13.13 2.46
N PRO A 119 5.15 -12.65 3.35
CA PRO A 119 6.37 -11.96 2.98
C PRO A 119 7.22 -12.69 1.93
N GLU A 120 7.82 -11.93 1.02
CA GLU A 120 8.68 -12.43 -0.07
C GLU A 120 9.96 -11.61 -0.21
N ALA A 121 10.89 -12.03 -1.07
CA ALA A 121 12.27 -11.52 -1.15
C ALA A 121 12.41 -9.99 -1.12
N ASN A 122 11.49 -9.28 -1.76
CA ASN A 122 11.50 -7.81 -1.85
C ASN A 122 10.49 -7.14 -0.92
N PHE A 123 9.79 -7.87 -0.05
CA PHE A 123 8.89 -7.35 0.98
C PHE A 123 8.81 -8.32 2.16
N GLN A 124 9.84 -8.28 3.01
CA GLN A 124 10.01 -9.19 4.15
C GLN A 124 10.79 -8.59 5.32
N ASP A 125 11.27 -7.36 5.20
CA ASP A 125 12.10 -6.70 6.19
C ASP A 125 11.51 -5.34 6.54
N VAL A 126 11.77 -4.91 7.77
CA VAL A 126 11.46 -3.57 8.24
C VAL A 126 12.76 -2.75 8.25
N PRO A 127 12.77 -1.49 7.75
CA PRO A 127 11.64 -0.73 7.23
C PRO A 127 11.25 -1.08 5.79
N PHE A 128 10.00 -0.81 5.45
CA PHE A 128 9.41 -1.04 4.13
C PHE A 128 8.64 0.18 3.63
N GLU A 129 8.35 0.22 2.34
CA GLU A 129 7.51 1.22 1.69
C GLU A 129 6.22 0.56 1.20
N GLY A 130 5.11 1.29 1.28
CA GLY A 130 3.78 0.88 0.81
C GLY A 130 2.89 2.06 0.50
#